data_AF-A0A938MLJ5-F1
#
_entry.id   AF-A0A938MLJ5-F1
#
_cell.length_a   1.000
_cell.length_b   1.000
_cell.length_c   1.000
_cell.angle_alpha   90.00
_cell.angle_beta   90.00
_cell.angle_gamma   90.00
#
_symmetry.space_group_name_H-M   'P 1'
#
loop_
_entity.id
_entity.type
_entity.pdbx_description
1 polymer ?
#
loop_
_entity_poly.entity_id
_entity_poly.type
_entity_poly.pdbx_seq_one_letter_code
_entity_poly.pdbx_strand_id
1 'polypeptide(L)'
;CIIRAQLLDKIKDAFKRNPDLASLLVDSQFNQTVSELQGNWRFTVITAKKLGIPIPAMNASLDYFDAYRMARLPANLTQAQRDYFGAHTYERVDKPGSFHTEWL
;
A
#
# COMPACT_ATOMS: atom_id res chain seq x y z
N CYS A 1 -18.51 13.49 18.13
CA CYS A 1 -17.65 13.89 17.00
C CYS A 1 -18.37 13.55 15.69
N ILE A 2 -17.98 14.17 14.58
CA ILE A 2 -18.67 14.07 13.27
C ILE A 2 -18.51 12.69 12.61
N ILE A 3 -17.44 11.95 12.94
CA ILE A 3 -17.11 10.64 12.34
C ILE A 3 -17.65 9.43 13.13
N ARG A 4 -18.58 9.64 14.08
CA ARG A 4 -19.07 8.57 14.96
C ARG A 4 -19.79 7.49 14.13
N ALA A 5 -19.27 6.26 14.18
CA ALA A 5 -19.83 5.10 13.49
C ALA A 5 -19.51 3.80 14.25
N GLN A 6 -20.28 2.73 14.00
CA GLN A 6 -20.02 1.39 14.53
C GLN A 6 -18.63 0.85 14.16
N LEU A 7 -18.04 1.35 13.06
CA LEU A 7 -16.67 1.02 12.65
C LEU A 7 -15.63 1.38 13.73
N LEU A 8 -15.85 2.45 14.50
CA LEU A 8 -14.91 2.89 15.53
C LEU A 8 -14.77 1.88 16.67
N ASP A 9 -15.84 1.14 17.00
CA ASP A 9 -15.77 0.08 18.01
C ASP A 9 -14.91 -1.09 17.52
N LYS A 10 -15.01 -1.45 16.24
CA LYS A 10 -14.14 -2.47 15.62
C LYS A 10 -12.67 -2.06 15.64
N ILE A 11 -12.37 -0.79 15.35
CA ILE A 11 -11.01 -0.23 15.43
C ILE A 11 -10.49 -0.31 16.87
N LYS A 12 -11.29 0.12 17.84
CA LYS A 12 -10.96 0.03 19.27
C LYS A 12 -10.66 -1.41 19.68
N ASP A 13 -11.47 -2.36 19.25
CA ASP A 13 -11.29 -3.77 19.59
C ASP A 13 -10.05 -4.37 18.94
N ALA A 14 -9.67 -3.94 17.73
CA ALA A 14 -8.40 -4.34 17.10
C ALA A 14 -7.18 -3.91 17.94
N PHE A 15 -7.15 -2.65 18.39
CA PHE A 15 -6.05 -2.15 19.24
C PHE A 15 -6.10 -2.69 20.68
N LYS A 16 -7.27 -3.09 21.19
CA LYS A 16 -7.35 -3.84 22.46
C LYS A 16 -6.72 -5.22 22.35
N ARG A 17 -6.91 -5.91 21.21
CA ARG A 17 -6.29 -7.22 20.95
C ARG A 17 -4.79 -7.11 20.76
N ASN A 18 -4.33 -6.08 20.04
CA ASN A 18 -2.92 -5.82 19.81
C ASN A 18 -2.64 -4.31 19.89
N PRO A 19 -2.10 -3.81 21.03
CA PRO A 19 -1.73 -2.41 21.17
C PRO A 19 -0.62 -1.96 20.19
N ASP A 20 0.26 -2.88 19.79
CA ASP A 20 1.40 -2.63 18.90
C ASP A 20 1.08 -2.92 17.42
N LEU A 21 -0.20 -2.89 17.05
CA LEU A 21 -0.67 -3.18 15.70
C LEU A 21 -0.11 -2.17 14.69
N ALA A 22 0.76 -2.63 13.79
CA ALA A 22 1.41 -1.77 12.78
C ALA A 22 0.42 -1.16 11.76
N SER A 23 -0.69 -1.85 11.48
CA SER A 23 -1.75 -1.38 10.57
C SER A 23 -3.06 -2.12 10.83
N LEU A 24 -4.21 -1.46 10.66
CA LEU A 24 -5.51 -2.14 10.70
C LEU A 24 -5.63 -3.21 9.61
N LEU A 25 -4.91 -3.09 8.49
CA LEU A 25 -4.93 -4.09 7.41
C LEU A 25 -4.35 -5.45 7.83
N VAL A 26 -3.54 -5.50 8.89
CA VAL A 26 -2.99 -6.76 9.41
C VAL A 26 -3.80 -7.35 10.58
N ASP A 27 -4.81 -6.64 11.08
CA ASP A 27 -5.79 -7.24 12.00
C ASP A 27 -6.65 -8.27 11.27
N SER A 28 -6.86 -9.43 11.89
CA SER A 28 -7.58 -10.56 11.30
C SER A 28 -8.97 -10.22 10.76
N GLN A 29 -9.75 -9.40 11.49
CA GLN A 29 -11.13 -9.07 11.10
C GLN A 29 -11.16 -8.12 9.91
N PHE A 30 -10.30 -7.10 9.93
CA PHE A 30 -10.17 -6.14 8.83
C PHE A 30 -9.58 -6.81 7.58
N ASN A 31 -8.53 -7.63 7.75
CA ASN A 31 -7.91 -8.36 6.65
C ASN A 31 -8.93 -9.28 5.94
N GLN A 32 -9.72 -10.03 6.71
CA GLN A 32 -10.77 -10.88 6.15
C GLN A 32 -11.78 -10.05 5.35
N THR A 33 -12.30 -8.98 5.94
CA THR A 33 -13.30 -8.11 5.30
C THR A 33 -12.76 -7.53 3.97
N VAL A 34 -11.53 -7.02 3.97
CA VAL A 34 -10.91 -6.45 2.76
C VAL A 34 -10.64 -7.55 1.72
N SER A 35 -10.18 -8.72 2.15
CA SER A 35 -9.91 -9.86 1.26
C SER A 35 -11.16 -10.35 0.55
N GLU A 36 -12.30 -10.37 1.24
CA GLU A 36 -13.60 -10.75 0.67
C GLU A 36 -14.15 -9.67 -0.28
N LEU A 37 -13.97 -8.39 0.04
CA LEU A 37 -14.57 -7.28 -0.70
C LEU A 37 -13.71 -6.70 -1.82
N GLN A 38 -12.41 -6.98 -1.86
CA GLN A 38 -11.50 -6.36 -2.84
C GLN A 38 -11.91 -6.62 -4.30
N GLY A 39 -12.58 -7.73 -4.61
CA GLY A 39 -13.08 -8.01 -5.95
C GLY A 39 -14.12 -6.98 -6.41
N ASN A 40 -15.13 -6.72 -5.57
CA ASN A 40 -16.18 -5.73 -5.84
C ASN A 40 -15.62 -4.30 -5.89
N TRP A 41 -14.64 -4.02 -5.03
CA TRP A 41 -13.93 -2.75 -5.02
C TRP A 41 -13.19 -2.51 -6.35
N ARG A 42 -12.42 -3.49 -6.83
CA ARG A 42 -11.75 -3.42 -8.14
C ARG A 42 -12.73 -3.28 -9.28
N PHE A 43 -13.83 -4.03 -9.26
CA PHE A 43 -14.89 -3.93 -10.27
C PHE A 43 -15.45 -2.50 -10.35
N THR A 44 -15.68 -1.88 -9.20
CA THR A 44 -16.13 -0.48 -9.10
C THR A 44 -15.12 0.48 -9.71
N VAL A 45 -13.83 0.32 -9.37
CA VAL A 45 -12.75 1.17 -9.91
C VAL A 45 -12.64 1.04 -11.43
N ILE A 46 -12.63 -0.18 -11.96
CA ILE A 46 -12.58 -0.45 -13.41
C ILE A 46 -13.77 0.19 -14.11
N THR A 47 -14.98 0.02 -13.56
CA THR A 47 -16.21 0.55 -14.14
C THR A 47 -16.18 2.08 -14.19
N ALA A 48 -15.81 2.73 -13.08
CA ALA A 48 -15.70 4.18 -13.03
C ALA A 48 -14.70 4.72 -14.08
N LYS A 49 -13.54 4.07 -14.23
CA LYS A 49 -12.54 4.45 -15.24
C LYS A 49 -13.06 4.28 -16.67
N LYS A 50 -13.75 3.17 -16.98
CA LYS A 50 -14.37 2.96 -18.30
C LYS A 50 -15.41 4.03 -18.65
N LEU A 51 -16.13 4.52 -17.64
CA LEU A 51 -17.16 5.56 -17.81
C LEU A 51 -16.61 6.99 -17.71
N GLY A 52 -15.31 7.18 -17.48
CA GLY A 52 -14.72 8.50 -17.30
C GLY A 52 -15.14 9.21 -15.99
N ILE A 53 -15.59 8.46 -14.97
CA ILE A 53 -16.05 9.00 -13.69
C ILE A 53 -14.86 9.15 -12.72
N PRO A 54 -14.60 10.34 -12.17
CA PRO A 54 -13.50 10.56 -11.23
C PRO A 54 -13.83 10.00 -9.85
N ILE A 55 -12.98 9.11 -9.34
CA ILE A 55 -13.10 8.45 -8.02
C ILE A 55 -11.76 8.48 -7.25
N PRO A 56 -11.20 9.67 -6.97
CA PRO A 56 -9.82 9.80 -6.49
C PRO A 56 -9.55 9.02 -5.20
N ALA A 57 -10.44 9.12 -4.21
CA ALA A 57 -10.28 8.44 -2.93
C ALA A 57 -10.31 6.90 -3.08
N MET A 58 -11.25 6.37 -3.87
CA MET A 58 -11.41 4.93 -4.07
C MET A 58 -10.26 4.31 -4.87
N ASN A 59 -9.71 5.08 -5.82
CA ASN A 59 -8.54 4.65 -6.59
C ASN A 59 -7.28 4.66 -5.72
N ALA A 60 -7.03 5.77 -5.01
CA ALA A 60 -5.85 5.92 -4.16
C ALA A 60 -5.83 4.89 -3.01
N SER A 61 -6.98 4.57 -2.41
CA SER A 61 -7.03 3.54 -1.39
C SER A 61 -6.73 2.14 -1.95
N LEU A 62 -7.09 1.86 -3.21
CA LEU A 62 -6.81 0.56 -3.84
C LEU A 62 -5.32 0.43 -4.16
N ASP A 63 -4.74 1.50 -4.71
CA ASP A 63 -3.31 1.60 -4.97
C ASP A 63 -2.51 1.43 -3.66
N TYR A 64 -2.96 2.04 -2.55
CA TYR A 64 -2.37 1.87 -1.23
C TYR A 64 -2.46 0.42 -0.74
N PHE A 65 -3.63 -0.21 -0.84
CA PHE A 65 -3.82 -1.60 -0.41
C PHE A 65 -2.88 -2.55 -1.19
N ASP A 66 -2.79 -2.36 -2.52
CA ASP A 66 -1.90 -3.15 -3.36
C ASP A 66 -0.42 -2.89 -3.07
N ALA A 67 -0.04 -1.63 -2.86
CA ALA A 67 1.33 -1.28 -2.50
C ALA A 67 1.74 -1.86 -1.14
N TYR A 68 0.86 -1.79 -0.14
CA TYR A 68 1.14 -2.25 1.22
C TYR A 68 1.38 -3.77 1.29
N ARG A 69 0.65 -4.56 0.49
CA ARG A 69 0.78 -6.03 0.47
C ARG A 69 1.84 -6.55 -0.50
N MET A 70 2.50 -5.70 -1.27
CA MET A 70 3.54 -6.09 -2.22
C MET A 70 4.93 -6.06 -1.56
N ALA A 71 5.56 -7.22 -1.44
CA ALA A 71 6.92 -7.32 -0.89
C ALA A 71 8.01 -6.68 -1.78
N ARG A 72 7.74 -6.53 -3.09
CA ARG A 72 8.64 -5.88 -4.05
C ARG A 72 7.86 -4.86 -4.87
N LEU A 73 8.22 -3.60 -4.72
CA LEU A 73 7.71 -2.48 -5.50
C LEU A 73 8.70 -2.10 -6.61
N PRO A 74 8.24 -1.43 -7.68
CA PRO A 74 9.11 -0.94 -8.75
C PRO A 74 10.07 0.20 -8.33
N ALA A 75 10.19 0.47 -7.02
CA ALA A 75 11.13 1.45 -6.46
C ALA A 75 12.60 1.11 -6.77
N ASN A 76 12.90 -0.14 -7.15
CA ASN A 76 14.22 -0.52 -7.66
C ASN A 76 14.61 0.29 -8.92
N LEU A 77 13.66 0.57 -9.81
CA LEU A 77 13.92 1.41 -10.99
C LEU A 77 14.18 2.87 -10.57
N THR A 78 13.40 3.39 -9.62
CA THR A 78 13.64 4.73 -9.06
C THR A 78 15.02 4.83 -8.42
N GLN A 79 15.45 3.81 -7.67
CA GLN A 79 16.80 3.74 -7.11
C GLN A 79 17.87 3.72 -8.20
N ALA A 80 17.70 2.91 -9.26
CA ALA A 80 18.62 2.88 -10.39
C ALA A 80 18.71 4.24 -11.09
N GLN A 81 17.58 4.92 -11.32
CA GLN A 81 17.55 6.26 -11.91
C GLN A 81 18.33 7.26 -11.05
N ARG A 82 18.08 7.29 -9.75
CA ARG A 82 18.77 8.17 -8.80
C ARG A 82 20.28 7.94 -8.79
N ASP A 83 20.72 6.68 -8.83
CA ASP A 83 22.14 6.37 -8.91
C ASP A 83 22.74 6.79 -10.26
N TYR A 84 22.02 6.56 -11.36
CA TYR A 84 22.45 6.92 -12.72
C TYR A 84 22.73 8.42 -12.88
N PHE A 85 21.78 9.29 -12.52
CA PHE A 85 21.95 10.73 -12.78
C PHE A 85 22.65 11.49 -11.65
N GLY A 86 22.74 10.90 -10.45
CA GLY A 86 23.10 11.63 -9.24
C GLY A 86 24.04 10.91 -8.28
N ALA A 87 24.58 9.74 -8.66
CA ALA A 87 25.47 8.92 -7.84
C ALA A 87 24.94 8.71 -6.40
N HIS A 88 23.61 8.59 -6.27
CA HIS A 88 22.93 8.51 -4.99
C HIS A 88 23.11 7.17 -4.27
N THR A 89 23.74 6.19 -4.91
CA THR A 89 23.90 4.82 -4.43
C THR A 89 22.59 4.06 -4.20
N TYR A 90 22.66 2.75 -4.06
CA TYR A 90 21.53 1.88 -3.74
C TYR A 90 21.96 0.66 -2.92
N GLU A 91 20.99 0.01 -2.27
CA GLU A 91 21.18 -1.26 -1.57
C GLU A 91 20.83 -2.45 -2.48
N ARG A 92 21.42 -3.60 -2.20
CA ARG A 92 21.14 -4.84 -2.92
C ARG A 92 20.45 -5.86 -2.01
N VAL A 93 19.67 -6.75 -2.63
CA VAL A 93 18.95 -7.81 -1.91
C VAL A 93 19.80 -9.04 -1.62
N ASP A 94 20.97 -9.17 -2.26
CA ASP A 94 21.86 -10.34 -2.15
C ASP A 94 23.08 -10.13 -1.24
N LYS A 95 23.38 -8.88 -0.86
CA LYS A 95 24.47 -8.56 0.06
C LYS A 95 24.30 -7.19 0.72
N PRO A 96 24.74 -7.03 1.97
CA PRO A 96 24.70 -5.75 2.66
C PRO A 96 25.69 -4.76 2.06
N GLY A 97 25.36 -3.47 2.13
CA GLY A 97 26.22 -2.37 1.71
C GLY A 97 25.50 -1.35 0.83
N SER A 98 26.22 -0.27 0.53
CA SER A 98 25.82 0.76 -0.42
C SER A 98 26.65 0.62 -1.70
N PHE A 99 25.98 0.64 -2.85
CA PHE A 99 26.57 0.38 -4.15
C PHE A 99 26.33 1.57 -5.08
N HIS A 100 27.37 1.98 -5.78
CA HIS A 100 27.28 2.85 -6.95
C HIS A 100 27.61 2.04 -8.20
N THR A 101 27.00 2.38 -9.33
CA THR A 101 27.28 1.75 -10.63
C THR A 101 27.69 2.82 -11.63
N GLU A 102 28.76 2.56 -12.37
CA GLU A 102 29.06 3.29 -13.62
C GLU A 102 28.17 2.68 -14.70
N TRP A 103 27.19 3.43 -15.18
CA TRP A 103 26.11 2.92 -16.02
C TRP A 103 26.38 2.95 -17.53
N LEU A 104 27.48 3.58 -17.97
CA LEU A 104 27.88 3.75 -19.37
C LEU A 104 29.23 3.11 -19.65
#